data_AF-A0A4R4EGL7-F1
#
_entry.id   AF-A0A4R4EGL7-F1
#
_cell.length_a   1.000
_cell.length_b   1.000
_cell.length_c   1.000
_cell.angle_alpha   90.00
_cell.angle_beta   90.00
_cell.angle_gamma   90.00
#
_symmetry.space_group_name_H-M   'P 1'
#
loop_
_entity.id
_entity.type
_entity.pdbx_description
1 polymer ?
#
loop_
_entity_poly.entity_id
_entity_poly.type
_entity_poly.pdbx_seq_one_letter_code
_entity_poly.pdbx_strand_id
1 'polypeptide(L)'
;MAAFMTGILLALSLILPLGVQNVFIFNQGAASPRFAKALPAVVMAAICDTLLILLAVLGLSVAVFAVTWIKTVVLGVGVVFLLYMGYITWRSASSQREAGQEPVMLSARKQIAFAASVSLLNPHAILDTVGVIGTSSLHYTGLDKILFTVSTIGVSWVWFFGLAAAGHYLGKLDTTGRWISWINRVSAIIIWGIAIYLLSLLIW
;
A
#
# COMPACT_ATOMS: atom_id res chain seq x y z
N MET A 1 -11.50 -21.14 15.48
CA MET A 1 -10.11 -20.73 15.78
C MET A 1 -9.16 -20.87 14.60
N ALA A 2 -9.16 -22.00 13.87
CA ALA A 2 -8.31 -22.17 12.70
C ALA A 2 -8.51 -21.04 11.66
N ALA A 3 -9.75 -20.67 11.34
CA ALA A 3 -10.07 -19.56 10.42
C ALA A 3 -9.45 -18.21 10.85
N PHE A 4 -9.48 -17.91 12.14
CA PHE A 4 -8.91 -16.68 12.69
C PHE A 4 -7.38 -16.64 12.51
N MET A 5 -6.69 -17.72 12.86
CA MET A 5 -5.22 -17.86 12.69
C MET A 5 -4.82 -17.84 11.21
N THR A 6 -5.54 -18.54 10.33
CA THR A 6 -5.27 -18.52 8.90
C THR A 6 -5.43 -17.12 8.32
N GLY A 7 -6.47 -16.38 8.73
CA GLY A 7 -6.68 -15.00 8.32
C GLY A 7 -5.54 -14.07 8.73
N ILE A 8 -4.97 -14.28 9.93
CA ILE A 8 -3.78 -13.54 10.41
C ILE A 8 -2.55 -13.89 9.59
N LEU A 9 -2.27 -15.18 9.43
CA LEU A 9 -1.05 -15.65 8.75
C LEU A 9 -1.05 -15.21 7.29
N LEU A 10 -2.16 -15.37 6.57
CA LEU A 10 -2.28 -14.93 5.18
C LEU A 10 -2.12 -13.42 5.06
N ALA A 11 -2.82 -12.64 5.90
CA ALA A 11 -2.70 -11.19 5.89
C ALA A 11 -1.24 -10.76 6.12
N LEU A 12 -0.55 -11.32 7.12
CA LEU A 12 0.86 -11.03 7.36
C LEU A 12 1.74 -11.44 6.17
N SER A 13 1.57 -12.63 5.60
CA SER A 13 2.36 -13.10 4.45
C SER A 13 2.21 -12.20 3.22
N LEU A 14 1.03 -11.64 3.01
CA LEU A 14 0.72 -10.75 1.88
C LEU A 14 1.20 -9.31 2.09
N ILE A 15 1.17 -8.83 3.33
CA ILE A 15 1.43 -7.44 3.66
C ILE A 15 2.92 -7.19 4.02
N LEU A 16 3.62 -8.23 4.49
CA LEU A 16 5.03 -8.16 4.91
C LEU A 16 6.03 -7.86 3.77
N PRO A 17 5.83 -8.32 2.51
CA PRO A 17 6.58 -7.82 1.36
C PRO A 17 6.42 -6.30 1.25
N LEU A 18 7.51 -5.56 1.49
CA LEU A 18 7.48 -4.09 1.50
C LEU A 18 7.28 -3.54 0.07
N GLY A 19 6.04 -3.16 -0.25
CA GLY A 19 5.69 -2.48 -1.50
C GLY A 19 5.69 -0.94 -1.41
N VAL A 20 5.34 -0.29 -2.52
CA VAL A 20 5.25 1.19 -2.64
C VAL A 20 4.38 1.82 -1.55
N GLN A 21 3.24 1.20 -1.24
CA GLN A 21 2.29 1.69 -0.24
C GLN A 21 2.91 1.68 1.16
N ASN A 22 3.57 0.58 1.54
CA ASN A 22 4.21 0.43 2.86
C ASN A 22 5.31 1.47 3.04
N VAL A 23 6.14 1.64 2.01
CA VAL A 23 7.23 2.60 2.02
C VAL A 23 6.72 4.04 2.08
N PHE A 24 5.64 4.34 1.37
CA PHE A 24 5.00 5.66 1.46
C PHE A 24 4.47 5.96 2.86
N ILE A 25 3.74 5.02 3.48
CA ILE A 25 3.20 5.19 4.83
C ILE A 25 4.33 5.37 5.84
N PHE A 26 5.40 4.59 5.71
CA PHE A 26 6.60 4.74 6.52
C PHE A 26 7.23 6.13 6.37
N ASN A 27 7.42 6.60 5.13
CA ASN A 27 8.00 7.92 4.85
C ASN A 27 7.12 9.06 5.39
N GLN A 28 5.79 8.93 5.28
CA GLN A 28 4.86 9.89 5.88
C GLN A 28 4.94 9.88 7.41
N GLY A 29 5.16 8.71 8.02
CA GLY A 29 5.50 8.59 9.43
C GLY A 29 6.78 9.35 9.77
N ALA A 30 7.87 9.06 9.05
CA ALA A 30 9.20 9.62 9.30
C ALA A 30 9.29 11.14 9.07
N ALA A 31 8.60 11.67 8.06
CA ALA A 31 8.54 13.10 7.79
C ALA A 31 7.55 13.86 8.69
N SER A 32 6.75 13.15 9.51
CA SER A 32 5.72 13.80 10.31
C SER A 32 6.27 14.38 11.64
N PRO A 33 6.09 15.68 11.92
CA PRO A 33 6.49 16.26 13.21
C PRO A 33 5.59 15.81 14.38
N ARG A 34 4.37 15.38 14.07
CA ARG A 34 3.44 14.71 14.99
C ARG A 34 2.83 13.53 14.27
N PHE A 35 2.77 12.37 14.92
CA PHE A 35 2.16 11.15 14.37
C PHE A 35 0.75 11.39 13.77
N ALA A 36 -0.04 12.29 14.37
CA ALA A 36 -1.36 12.68 13.88
C ALA A 36 -1.37 13.16 12.41
N LYS A 37 -0.26 13.72 11.90
CA LYS A 37 -0.17 14.19 10.51
C LYS A 37 0.09 13.07 9.50
N ALA A 38 0.46 11.87 9.94
CA ALA A 38 0.59 10.67 9.11
C ALA A 38 -0.71 9.84 9.06
N LEU A 39 -1.64 10.07 9.99
CA LEU A 39 -2.92 9.36 10.06
C LEU A 39 -3.75 9.40 8.77
N PRO A 40 -3.83 10.50 8.00
CA PRO A 40 -4.61 10.51 6.77
C PRO A 40 -4.13 9.46 5.75
N ALA A 41 -2.83 9.25 5.62
CA ALA A 41 -2.28 8.19 4.77
C ALA A 41 -2.62 6.79 5.30
N VAL A 42 -2.42 6.57 6.61
CA VAL A 42 -2.65 5.27 7.29
C VAL A 42 -4.11 4.85 7.20
N VAL A 43 -5.02 5.76 7.56
CA VAL A 43 -6.47 5.49 7.58
C VAL A 43 -6.96 5.23 6.16
N MET A 44 -6.52 6.01 5.18
CA MET A 44 -6.94 5.81 3.80
C MET A 44 -6.44 4.47 3.24
N ALA A 45 -5.17 4.13 3.50
CA ALA A 45 -4.60 2.84 3.13
C ALA A 45 -5.37 1.67 3.76
N ALA A 46 -5.66 1.75 5.06
CA ALA A 46 -6.39 0.71 5.78
C ALA A 46 -7.85 0.59 5.30
N ILE A 47 -8.51 1.70 4.96
CA ILE A 47 -9.86 1.69 4.37
C ILE A 47 -9.85 1.02 3.00
N CYS A 48 -8.90 1.38 2.13
CA CYS A 48 -8.80 0.78 0.79
C CYS A 48 -8.55 -0.73 0.89
N ASP A 49 -7.66 -1.14 1.78
CA ASP A 49 -7.37 -2.56 2.00
C ASP A 49 -8.57 -3.31 2.59
N THR A 50 -9.29 -2.67 3.52
CA THR A 50 -10.56 -3.21 4.05
C THR A 50 -11.59 -3.42 2.93
N LEU A 51 -11.74 -2.45 2.02
CA LEU A 51 -12.64 -2.57 0.88
C LEU A 51 -12.21 -3.71 -0.05
N LEU A 52 -10.91 -3.83 -0.36
CA LEU A 52 -10.38 -4.91 -1.19
C LEU A 52 -10.59 -6.29 -0.56
N ILE A 53 -10.34 -6.44 0.74
CA ILE A 53 -10.57 -7.68 1.49
C ILE A 53 -12.05 -8.04 1.47
N LEU A 54 -12.95 -7.08 1.73
CA LEU A 54 -14.40 -7.32 1.68
C LEU A 54 -14.85 -7.75 0.27
N LEU A 55 -14.37 -7.07 -0.77
CA LEU A 55 -14.67 -7.43 -2.16
C LEU A 55 -14.18 -8.84 -2.51
N ALA A 56 -13.00 -9.22 -2.02
CA ALA A 56 -12.43 -10.55 -2.19
C ALA A 56 -13.23 -11.64 -1.48
N VAL A 57 -13.60 -11.41 -0.22
CA VAL A 57 -14.35 -12.37 0.60
C VAL A 57 -15.80 -12.53 0.13
N LEU A 58 -16.43 -11.44 -0.33
CA LEU A 58 -17.79 -11.46 -0.89
C LEU A 58 -17.82 -12.06 -2.30
N GLY A 59 -16.67 -12.36 -2.91
CA GLY A 59 -16.57 -12.98 -4.23
C GLY A 59 -16.90 -12.03 -5.39
N LEU A 60 -17.12 -10.74 -5.12
CA LEU A 60 -17.44 -9.75 -6.16
C LEU A 60 -16.25 -9.54 -7.11
N SER A 61 -15.03 -9.72 -6.62
CA SER A 61 -13.81 -9.53 -7.40
C SER A 61 -13.58 -10.59 -8.48
N VAL A 62 -13.95 -11.85 -8.25
CA VAL A 62 -13.77 -12.95 -9.23
C VAL A 62 -14.63 -12.70 -10.48
N ALA A 63 -15.84 -12.16 -10.29
CA ALA A 63 -16.74 -11.80 -11.39
C ALA A 63 -16.23 -10.60 -12.21
N VAL A 64 -15.58 -9.63 -11.57
CA VAL A 64 -15.06 -8.43 -12.23
C VAL A 64 -13.79 -8.74 -13.07
N PHE A 65 -12.93 -9.65 -12.62
CA PHE A 65 -11.73 -10.05 -13.36
C PHE A 65 -11.93 -11.14 -14.41
N ALA A 66 -13.10 -11.79 -14.45
CA ALA A 66 -13.49 -12.65 -15.58
C ALA A 66 -13.59 -11.88 -16.91
N VAL A 67 -13.65 -10.55 -16.82
CA VAL A 67 -13.80 -9.64 -17.95
C VAL A 67 -12.44 -9.04 -18.31
N THR A 68 -11.80 -9.58 -19.36
CA THR A 68 -10.41 -9.27 -19.75
C THR A 68 -10.13 -7.77 -19.93
N TRP A 69 -11.09 -6.97 -20.41
CA TRP A 69 -10.88 -5.53 -20.63
C TRP A 69 -10.80 -4.72 -19.33
N ILE A 70 -11.48 -5.14 -18.26
CA ILE A 70 -11.45 -4.43 -16.96
C ILE A 70 -10.04 -4.54 -16.35
N LYS A 71 -9.43 -5.73 -16.45
CA LYS A 71 -8.04 -5.96 -16.04
C LYS A 71 -7.09 -4.99 -16.76
N THR A 72 -7.21 -4.89 -18.09
CA THR A 72 -6.34 -4.01 -18.91
C THR A 72 -6.51 -2.54 -18.58
N VAL A 73 -7.74 -2.06 -18.34
CA VAL A 73 -8.00 -0.66 -17.98
C VAL A 73 -7.40 -0.33 -16.61
N VAL A 74 -7.61 -1.18 -15.60
CA VAL A 74 -7.04 -0.99 -14.25
C VAL A 74 -5.51 -0.99 -14.31
N LEU A 75 -4.92 -1.92 -15.08
CA LEU A 75 -3.47 -1.97 -15.32
C LEU A 75 -2.95 -0.69 -15.98
N GLY A 76 -3.60 -0.24 -17.05
CA GLY A 76 -3.19 0.95 -17.80
C GLY A 76 -3.24 2.24 -16.97
N VAL A 77 -4.32 2.43 -16.20
CA VAL A 77 -4.44 3.59 -15.30
C VAL A 77 -3.38 3.54 -14.19
N GLY A 78 -3.12 2.35 -13.63
CA GLY A 78 -2.09 2.17 -12.60
C GLY A 78 -0.67 2.47 -13.10
N VAL A 79 -0.34 2.08 -14.33
CA VAL A 79 0.97 2.41 -14.95
C VAL A 79 1.15 3.91 -15.08
N VAL A 80 0.18 4.62 -15.65
CA VAL A 80 0.25 6.09 -15.83
C VAL A 80 0.38 6.79 -14.48
N PHE A 81 -0.38 6.34 -13.48
CA PHE A 81 -0.31 6.88 -12.13
C PHE A 81 1.06 6.64 -11.46
N LEU A 82 1.60 5.42 -11.54
CA LEU A 82 2.90 5.08 -10.95
C LEU A 82 4.05 5.82 -11.61
N LEU A 83 4.02 6.00 -12.94
CA LEU A 83 5.02 6.80 -13.67
C LEU A 83 5.01 8.26 -13.23
N TYR A 84 3.83 8.87 -13.16
CA TYR A 84 3.66 10.24 -12.67
C TYR A 84 4.18 10.41 -11.23
N MET A 85 3.90 9.43 -10.37
CA MET A 85 4.33 9.48 -8.98
C MET A 85 5.82 9.20 -8.78
N GLY A 86 6.41 8.28 -9.55
CA GLY A 86 7.85 8.07 -9.57
C GLY A 86 8.58 9.36 -9.95
N TYR A 87 8.05 10.09 -10.93
CA TYR A 87 8.57 11.41 -11.32
C TYR A 87 8.47 12.45 -10.20
N ILE A 88 7.32 12.57 -9.52
CA ILE A 88 7.16 13.48 -8.38
C ILE A 88 8.13 13.13 -7.25
N THR A 89 8.23 11.85 -6.88
CA THR A 89 9.07 11.36 -5.77
C THR A 89 10.55 11.60 -6.06
N TRP A 90 10.99 11.35 -7.30
CA TRP A 90 12.34 11.65 -7.77
C TRP A 90 12.64 13.16 -7.70
N ARG A 91 11.70 14.00 -8.15
CA ARG A 91 11.87 15.46 -8.14
C ARG A 91 11.90 16.06 -6.73
N SER A 92 11.15 15.48 -5.79
CA SER A 92 11.23 15.86 -4.36
C SER A 92 12.55 15.44 -3.71
N ALA A 93 13.15 14.32 -4.13
CA ALA A 93 14.47 13.90 -3.66
C ALA A 93 15.60 14.77 -4.23
N SER A 94 15.44 15.34 -5.43
CA SER A 94 16.40 16.31 -5.99
C SER A 94 16.24 17.71 -5.39
N SER A 95 15.02 18.18 -5.12
CA SER A 95 14.81 19.52 -4.53
C SER A 95 15.28 19.62 -3.07
N GLN A 96 15.21 18.53 -2.31
CA GLN A 96 15.76 18.46 -0.95
C GLN A 96 17.29 18.49 -0.88
N ARG A 97 18.00 18.26 -2.00
CA ARG A 97 19.46 18.37 -2.06
C ARG A 97 19.95 19.78 -2.40
N GLU A 98 19.16 20.59 -3.09
CA GLU A 98 19.55 21.94 -3.53
C GLU A 98 19.21 23.03 -2.52
N ALA A 99 18.21 22.81 -1.67
CA ALA A 99 17.92 23.65 -0.53
C ALA A 99 17.97 22.76 0.71
N GLY A 100 18.65 23.16 1.78
CA GLY A 100 18.66 22.48 3.09
C GLY A 100 17.29 22.50 3.79
N GLN A 101 16.23 22.12 3.07
CA GLN A 101 14.84 22.11 3.47
C GLN A 101 14.50 20.78 4.14
N GLU A 102 13.81 20.89 5.26
CA GLU A 102 13.25 19.78 6.02
C GLU A 102 12.44 18.81 5.16
N PRO A 103 12.35 17.52 5.54
CA PRO A 103 11.59 16.52 4.81
C PRO A 103 10.16 16.98 4.52
N VAL A 104 9.85 17.17 3.24
CA VAL A 104 8.57 17.73 2.76
C VAL A 104 7.47 16.69 2.93
N MET A 105 6.73 16.78 4.02
CA MET A 105 5.53 15.98 4.25
C MET A 105 4.40 16.41 3.29
N LEU A 106 3.76 15.45 2.62
CA LEU A 106 2.60 15.75 1.78
C LEU A 106 1.42 16.31 2.60
N SER A 107 0.66 17.24 2.01
CA SER A 107 -0.63 17.69 2.55
C SER A 107 -1.60 16.52 2.69
N ALA A 108 -2.50 16.54 3.69
CA ALA A 108 -3.46 15.48 3.96
C ALA A 108 -4.25 15.04 2.72
N ARG A 109 -4.69 15.99 1.87
CA ARG A 109 -5.40 15.68 0.62
C ARG A 109 -4.54 14.88 -0.36
N LYS A 110 -3.25 15.21 -0.46
CA LYS A 110 -2.30 14.48 -1.32
C LYS A 110 -1.94 13.12 -0.74
N GLN A 111 -1.84 12.99 0.58
CA GLN A 111 -1.64 11.71 1.25
C GLN A 111 -2.78 10.73 0.97
N ILE A 112 -4.02 11.20 1.12
CA ILE A 112 -5.23 10.42 0.87
C ILE A 112 -5.30 9.99 -0.60
N ALA A 113 -5.14 10.94 -1.52
CA ALA A 113 -5.15 10.64 -2.95
C ALA A 113 -4.07 9.62 -3.32
N PHE A 114 -2.86 9.75 -2.75
CA PHE A 114 -1.76 8.83 -3.03
C PHE A 114 -2.00 7.44 -2.46
N ALA A 115 -2.35 7.33 -1.17
CA ALA A 115 -2.62 6.05 -0.53
C ALA A 115 -3.74 5.28 -1.23
N ALA A 116 -4.83 5.97 -1.59
CA ALA A 116 -5.93 5.38 -2.34
C ALA A 116 -5.51 4.93 -3.73
N SER A 117 -4.75 5.77 -4.44
CA SER A 117 -4.32 5.44 -5.80
C SER A 117 -3.35 4.27 -5.81
N VAL A 118 -2.36 4.21 -4.91
CA VAL A 118 -1.44 3.08 -4.83
C VAL A 118 -2.17 1.80 -4.43
N SER A 119 -3.15 1.86 -3.53
CA SER A 119 -3.89 0.66 -3.12
C SER A 119 -4.83 0.15 -4.21
N LEU A 120 -5.63 1.04 -4.82
CA LEU A 120 -6.66 0.68 -5.79
C LEU A 120 -6.15 0.51 -7.23
N LEU A 121 -5.01 1.11 -7.57
CA LEU A 121 -4.41 0.99 -8.90
C LEU A 121 -3.22 0.02 -8.92
N ASN A 122 -2.92 -0.65 -7.81
CA ASN A 122 -1.93 -1.71 -7.80
C ASN A 122 -2.59 -3.05 -8.16
N PRO A 123 -2.47 -3.47 -9.44
CA PRO A 123 -3.10 -4.70 -9.92
C PRO A 123 -2.55 -5.94 -9.22
N HIS A 124 -1.30 -5.93 -8.77
CA HIS A 124 -0.69 -7.04 -8.05
C HIS A 124 -1.34 -7.19 -6.68
N ALA A 125 -1.51 -6.08 -5.95
CA ALA A 125 -2.19 -6.10 -4.65
C ALA A 125 -3.64 -6.58 -4.78
N ILE A 126 -4.35 -6.16 -5.84
CA ILE A 126 -5.70 -6.64 -6.09
C ILE A 126 -5.69 -8.14 -6.40
N LEU A 127 -4.83 -8.60 -7.31
CA LEU A 127 -4.75 -10.01 -7.69
C LEU A 127 -4.37 -10.91 -6.52
N ASP A 128 -3.46 -10.46 -5.67
CA ASP A 128 -3.04 -11.19 -4.47
C ASP A 128 -4.16 -11.27 -3.43
N THR A 129 -4.82 -10.15 -3.11
CA THR A 129 -5.93 -10.15 -2.15
C THR A 129 -7.10 -10.99 -2.67
N VAL A 130 -7.42 -10.89 -3.97
CA VAL A 130 -8.51 -11.67 -4.56
C VAL A 130 -8.15 -13.15 -4.69
N GLY A 131 -6.94 -13.42 -5.19
CA GLY A 131 -6.47 -14.77 -5.51
C GLY A 131 -6.10 -15.58 -4.27
N VAL A 132 -5.55 -14.97 -3.23
CA VAL A 132 -5.13 -15.67 -2.01
C VAL A 132 -6.17 -15.53 -0.91
N ILE A 133 -6.56 -14.31 -0.52
CA ILE A 133 -7.53 -14.10 0.57
C ILE A 133 -8.93 -14.50 0.12
N GLY A 134 -9.34 -14.10 -1.09
CA GLY A 134 -10.64 -14.44 -1.65
C GLY A 134 -10.86 -15.95 -1.78
N THR A 135 -9.93 -16.68 -2.41
CA THR A 135 -10.04 -18.14 -2.56
C THR A 135 -9.98 -18.87 -1.22
N SER A 136 -9.09 -18.45 -0.31
CA SER A 136 -8.99 -19.04 1.03
C SER A 136 -10.27 -18.85 1.85
N SER A 137 -10.98 -17.73 1.64
CA SER A 137 -12.24 -17.45 2.31
C SER A 137 -13.38 -18.41 1.90
N LEU A 138 -13.28 -19.08 0.75
CA LEU A 138 -14.27 -20.04 0.27
C LEU A 138 -14.31 -21.32 1.11
N HIS A 139 -13.23 -21.63 1.83
CA HIS A 139 -13.17 -22.78 2.73
C HIS A 139 -13.94 -22.56 4.04
N TYR A 140 -14.42 -21.34 4.31
CA TYR A 140 -15.09 -20.98 5.55
C TYR A 140 -16.52 -20.50 5.28
N THR A 141 -17.44 -20.82 6.19
CA THR A 141 -18.84 -20.39 6.12
C THR A 141 -19.31 -19.87 7.48
N GLY A 142 -20.41 -19.10 7.49
CA GLY A 142 -21.00 -18.56 8.72
C GLY A 142 -20.03 -17.73 9.55
N LEU A 143 -19.95 -18.01 10.86
CA LEU A 143 -19.11 -17.28 11.81
C LEU A 143 -17.61 -17.40 11.51
N ASP A 144 -17.14 -18.55 11.01
CA ASP A 144 -15.71 -18.73 10.71
C ASP A 144 -15.24 -17.81 9.57
N LYS A 145 -16.11 -17.57 8.57
CA LYS A 145 -15.82 -16.63 7.47
C LYS A 145 -15.74 -15.19 7.99
N ILE A 146 -16.61 -14.82 8.93
CA ILE A 146 -16.58 -13.49 9.57
C ILE A 146 -15.30 -13.35 10.40
N LEU A 147 -14.94 -14.35 11.20
CA LEU A 147 -13.72 -14.34 12.02
C LEU A 147 -12.45 -14.24 11.17
N PHE A 148 -12.39 -14.97 10.06
CA PHE A 148 -11.32 -14.85 9.07
C PHE A 148 -11.22 -13.42 8.52
N THR A 149 -12.34 -12.85 8.09
CA THR A 149 -12.38 -11.52 7.47
C THR A 149 -11.97 -10.42 8.45
N VAL A 150 -12.52 -10.44 9.66
CA VAL A 150 -12.22 -9.47 10.71
C VAL A 150 -10.76 -9.58 11.14
N SER A 151 -10.20 -10.79 11.22
CA SER A 151 -8.78 -10.95 11.58
C SER A 151 -7.85 -10.43 10.51
N THR A 152 -8.13 -10.69 9.23
CA THR A 152 -7.35 -10.16 8.09
C THR A 152 -7.40 -8.62 8.06
N ILE A 153 -8.58 -8.02 8.24
CA ILE A 153 -8.73 -6.55 8.34
C ILE A 153 -7.95 -6.01 9.54
N GLY A 154 -8.10 -6.64 10.71
CA GLY A 154 -7.42 -6.20 11.94
C GLY A 154 -5.90 -6.18 11.79
N VAL A 155 -5.32 -7.21 11.15
CA VAL A 155 -3.89 -7.27 10.87
C VAL A 155 -3.43 -6.14 9.97
N SER A 156 -4.19 -5.85 8.90
CA SER A 156 -3.88 -4.75 7.97
C SER A 156 -3.83 -3.40 8.69
N TRP A 157 -4.81 -3.12 9.54
CA TRP A 157 -4.82 -1.91 10.36
C TRP A 157 -3.62 -1.85 11.30
N VAL A 158 -3.40 -2.89 12.11
CA VAL A 158 -2.27 -2.94 13.05
C VAL A 158 -0.94 -2.74 12.32
N TRP A 159 -0.78 -3.34 11.14
CA TRP A 159 0.43 -3.21 10.33
C TRP A 159 0.65 -1.78 9.84
N PHE A 160 -0.35 -1.13 9.23
CA PHE A 160 -0.18 0.23 8.70
C PHE A 160 0.07 1.26 9.81
N PHE A 161 -0.60 1.11 10.95
CA PHE A 161 -0.31 1.93 12.13
C PHE A 161 1.10 1.66 12.65
N GLY A 162 1.53 0.39 12.70
CA GLY A 162 2.88 -0.01 13.08
C GLY A 162 3.97 0.57 12.18
N LEU A 163 3.77 0.53 10.85
CA LEU A 163 4.68 1.13 9.86
C LEU A 163 4.82 2.63 10.04
N ALA A 164 3.70 3.35 10.18
CA ALA A 164 3.74 4.79 10.41
C ALA A 164 4.41 5.15 11.74
N ALA A 165 4.17 4.35 12.79
CA ALA A 165 4.77 4.56 14.10
C ALA A 165 6.28 4.29 14.07
N ALA A 166 6.69 3.20 13.43
CA ALA A 166 8.10 2.87 13.19
C ALA A 166 8.78 3.99 12.38
N GLY A 167 8.14 4.45 11.30
CA GLY A 167 8.60 5.58 10.52
C GLY A 167 8.78 6.83 11.37
N HIS A 168 7.76 7.21 12.15
CA HIS A 168 7.81 8.38 13.03
C HIS A 168 8.92 8.30 14.07
N TYR A 169 9.12 7.13 14.69
CA TYR A 169 10.19 6.91 15.65
C TYR A 169 11.58 7.01 14.99
N LEU A 170 11.79 6.35 13.85
CA LEU A 170 13.05 6.42 13.12
C LEU A 170 13.34 7.83 12.56
N GLY A 171 12.31 8.54 12.10
CA GLY A 171 12.44 9.91 11.62
C GLY A 171 12.87 10.88 12.71
N LYS A 172 12.42 10.68 13.96
CA LYS A 172 12.89 11.44 15.13
C LYS A 172 14.36 11.18 15.47
N LEU A 173 14.87 9.99 15.16
CA LEU A 173 16.25 9.60 15.42
C LEU A 173 17.20 10.05 14.30
N ASP A 174 16.69 10.27 13.07
CA ASP A 174 17.50 10.76 11.94
C ASP A 174 17.66 12.29 11.96
N THR A 175 18.59 12.76 12.80
CA THR A 175 18.98 14.18 12.89
C THR A 175 19.75 14.70 11.67
N THR A 176 20.16 13.81 10.74
CA THR A 176 20.97 14.15 9.57
C THR A 176 20.21 14.15 8.24
N GLY A 177 18.96 13.66 8.21
CA GLY A 177 18.12 13.51 7.01
C GLY A 177 18.67 12.53 5.96
N ARG A 178 19.78 11.86 6.26
CA ARG A 178 20.53 11.02 5.32
C ARG A 178 19.86 9.66 5.13
N TRP A 179 19.24 9.12 6.19
CA TRP A 179 18.50 7.86 6.12
C TRP A 179 17.20 8.03 5.34
N ILE A 180 16.44 9.10 5.61
CA ILE A 180 15.22 9.43 4.87
C ILE A 180 15.49 9.63 3.36
N SER A 181 16.60 10.29 2.99
CA SER A 181 16.99 10.47 1.59
C SER A 181 17.31 9.13 0.89
N TRP A 182 18.00 8.22 1.58
CA TRP A 182 18.29 6.87 1.08
C TRP A 182 17.01 6.05 0.89
N ILE A 183 16.11 6.08 1.87
CA ILE A 183 14.81 5.40 1.79
C ILE A 183 14.02 5.95 0.61
N ASN A 184 13.91 7.27 0.44
CA ASN A 184 13.21 7.89 -0.71
C ASN A 184 13.79 7.45 -2.06
N ARG A 185 15.12 7.32 -2.18
CA ARG A 185 15.76 6.81 -3.40
C ARG A 185 15.43 5.34 -3.66
N VAL A 186 15.56 4.49 -2.65
CA VAL A 186 15.21 3.07 -2.75
C VAL A 186 13.73 2.91 -3.09
N SER A 187 12.87 3.72 -2.47
CA SER A 187 11.43 3.80 -2.77
C SER A 187 11.19 4.09 -4.24
N ALA A 188 11.83 5.14 -4.78
CA ALA A 188 11.67 5.56 -6.17
C ALA A 188 12.12 4.47 -7.15
N ILE A 189 13.22 3.77 -6.84
CA ILE A 189 13.72 2.65 -7.64
C ILE A 189 12.74 1.48 -7.62
N ILE A 190 12.20 1.13 -6.44
CA ILE A 190 11.17 0.08 -6.29
C ILE A 190 9.90 0.46 -7.08
N ILE A 191 9.45 1.71 -6.99
CA ILE A 191 8.28 2.22 -7.72
C ILE A 191 8.49 2.10 -9.24
N TRP A 192 9.64 2.51 -9.74
CA TRP A 192 9.96 2.40 -11.17
C TRP A 192 10.10 0.94 -11.62
N GLY A 193 10.71 0.08 -10.80
CA GLY A 193 10.80 -1.35 -11.07
C GLY A 193 9.43 -2.00 -11.18
N ILE A 194 8.51 -1.69 -10.26
CA ILE A 194 7.13 -2.17 -10.30
C ILE A 194 6.39 -1.60 -11.51
N ALA A 195 6.55 -0.31 -11.82
CA ALA A 195 5.92 0.30 -13.00
C ALA A 195 6.36 -0.39 -14.30
N ILE A 196 7.66 -0.68 -14.46
CA ILE A 196 8.21 -1.40 -15.62
C ILE A 196 7.68 -2.83 -15.67
N TYR A 197 7.64 -3.53 -14.53
CA TYR A 197 7.06 -4.87 -14.43
C TYR A 197 5.59 -4.89 -14.86
N LEU A 198 4.78 -3.94 -14.38
CA LEU A 198 3.38 -3.81 -14.79
C LEU A 198 3.21 -3.49 -16.27
N LEU A 199 4.12 -2.68 -16.83
CA LEU A 199 4.18 -2.41 -18.26
C LEU A 199 4.47 -3.68 -19.07
N SER A 200 5.40 -4.51 -18.59
CA SER A 200 5.72 -5.79 -19.25
C SER A 200 4.55 -6.77 -19.21
N LEU A 201 3.72 -6.72 -18.17
CA LEU A 201 2.53 -7.55 -18.00
C LEU A 201 1.32 -7.06 -18.82
N LEU A 202 1.40 -5.85 -19.38
CA LEU A 202 0.38 -5.27 -20.28
C LEU A 202 0.71 -5.55 -21.77
N ILE A 203 1.99 -5.77 -22.08
CA ILE A 203 2.51 -5.98 -23.44
C ILE A 203 2.45 -7.47 -23.84
N TRP A 204 2.35 -8.37 -22.87
CA TRP A 204 2.16 -9.82 -23.03
C TRP A 204 0.74 -10.25 -22.66
#